data_AF-A0A6H9L4G0-F1
#
_entry.id   AF-A0A6H9L4G0-F1
#
_cell.length_a   1.000
_cell.length_b   1.000
_cell.length_c   1.000
_cell.angle_alpha   90.00
_cell.angle_beta   90.00
_cell.angle_gamma   90.00
#
_symmetry.space_group_name_H-M   'P 1'
#
loop_
_entity.id
_entity.type
_entity.pdbx_description
1 polymer ?
#
loop_
_entity_poly.entity_id
_entity_poly.type
_entity_poly.pdbx_seq_one_letter_code
_entity_poly.pdbx_strand_id
1 'polypeptide(L)'
;MTQNTKSMIRLPLILAAAVIIIRIILEQLGSPSVVNNIFGVAWFYFLVPVYFALEISKSGTASPYKSLFISLLLFIVYTRIMVMATYMLAWSLQWQAPRFSTDNGGVVGEGVTALQGLLITPITGAFFWVVSGVILGMIIGGITLVIKRKKAPVKV
;
A
#
# COMPACT_ATOMS: atom_id res chain seq x y z
N MET A 1 -1.24 -0.98 -20.57
CA MET A 1 -0.31 -0.42 -19.57
C MET A 1 0.87 0.18 -20.34
N THR A 2 1.07 1.49 -20.32
CA THR A 2 2.24 2.10 -21.01
C THR A 2 3.51 1.65 -20.29
N GLN A 3 4.63 1.48 -21.01
CA GLN A 3 5.92 1.08 -20.38
C GLN A 3 6.29 1.97 -19.19
N ASN A 4 5.95 3.27 -19.25
CA ASN A 4 6.13 4.22 -18.15
C ASN A 4 5.39 3.82 -16.87
N THR A 5 4.17 3.28 -16.98
CA THR A 5 3.38 2.88 -15.80
C THR A 5 4.02 1.68 -15.10
N LYS A 6 4.53 0.70 -15.86
CA LYS A 6 5.22 -0.48 -15.31
C LYS A 6 6.50 -0.08 -14.56
N SER A 7 7.32 0.76 -15.18
CA SER A 7 8.57 1.23 -14.59
C SER A 7 8.31 2.02 -13.30
N MET A 8 7.33 2.92 -13.32
CA MET A 8 7.01 3.79 -12.20
C MET A 8 6.49 3.01 -10.98
N ILE A 9 5.68 1.96 -11.16
CA ILE A 9 5.10 1.20 -10.04
C ILE A 9 6.12 0.23 -9.43
N ARG A 10 7.11 -0.24 -10.20
CA ARG A 10 8.04 -1.29 -9.78
C ARG A 10 8.82 -0.92 -8.51
N LEU A 11 9.42 0.26 -8.47
CA LEU A 11 10.23 0.70 -7.34
C LEU A 11 9.40 0.81 -6.04
N PRO A 12 8.25 1.51 -6.02
CA PRO A 12 7.36 1.53 -4.86
C PRO A 12 6.93 0.14 -4.39
N LEU A 13 6.65 -0.80 -5.30
CA LEU A 13 6.27 -2.16 -4.90
C LEU A 13 7.41 -2.93 -4.23
N ILE A 14 8.64 -2.83 -4.75
CA ILE A 14 9.81 -3.46 -4.13
C ILE A 14 10.03 -2.90 -2.73
N LEU A 15 9.97 -1.58 -2.58
CA LEU A 15 10.11 -0.92 -1.28
C LEU A 15 8.98 -1.32 -0.32
N ALA A 16 7.74 -1.40 -0.79
CA ALA A 16 6.62 -1.85 0.02
C ALA A 16 6.81 -3.30 0.49
N ALA A 17 7.27 -4.20 -0.40
CA ALA A 17 7.56 -5.59 -0.04
C ALA A 17 8.64 -5.68 1.04
N ALA A 18 9.75 -4.94 0.87
CA ALA A 18 10.83 -4.90 1.86
C ALA A 18 10.33 -4.39 3.22
N VAL A 19 9.55 -3.31 3.24
CA VAL A 19 8.99 -2.73 4.48
C VAL A 19 8.02 -3.69 5.16
N ILE A 20 7.17 -4.41 4.40
CA ILE A 20 6.29 -5.46 4.94
C ILE A 20 7.11 -6.54 5.64
N ILE A 21 8.12 -7.08 4.97
CA ILE A 21 8.96 -8.17 5.50
C ILE A 21 9.72 -7.71 6.75
N ILE A 22 10.41 -6.56 6.67
CA ILE A 22 11.17 -6.00 7.79
C ILE A 22 10.26 -5.80 9.00
N ARG A 23 9.08 -5.20 8.80
CA ARG A 23 8.13 -5.00 9.90
C ARG A 23 7.68 -6.32 10.53
N ILE A 24 7.38 -7.33 9.72
CA ILE A 24 7.00 -8.64 10.26
C ILE A 24 8.13 -9.23 11.09
N ILE A 25 9.38 -9.21 10.61
CA ILE A 25 10.53 -9.71 11.35
C ILE A 25 10.69 -8.96 12.68
N LEU A 26 10.64 -7.63 12.65
CA LEU A 26 10.76 -6.80 13.85
C LEU A 26 9.65 -7.08 14.87
N GLU A 27 8.41 -7.27 14.42
CA GLU A 27 7.29 -7.61 15.31
C GLU A 27 7.42 -9.02 15.90
N GLN A 28 7.92 -10.00 15.12
CA GLN A 28 8.18 -11.36 15.62
C GLN A 28 9.30 -11.39 16.66
N LEU A 29 10.29 -10.51 16.53
CA LEU A 29 11.38 -10.36 17.49
C LEU A 29 10.99 -9.55 18.75
N GLY A 30 9.72 -9.14 18.87
CA GLY A 30 9.22 -8.41 20.04
C GLY A 30 9.68 -6.95 20.12
N SER A 31 10.04 -6.34 18.99
CA SER A 31 10.45 -4.93 18.99
C SER A 31 9.33 -3.99 19.46
N PRO A 32 9.67 -2.83 20.08
CA PRO A 32 8.66 -1.88 20.55
C PRO A 32 7.74 -1.38 19.44
N SER A 33 6.46 -1.15 19.78
CA SER A 33 5.43 -0.69 18.83
C SER A 33 5.82 0.58 18.06
N VAL A 34 6.56 1.49 18.70
CA VAL A 34 7.09 2.71 18.08
C VAL A 34 7.98 2.38 16.88
N VAL A 35 8.88 1.40 17.00
CA VAL A 35 9.77 0.97 15.92
C VAL A 35 8.97 0.34 14.79
N ASN A 36 7.98 -0.50 15.12
CA ASN A 36 7.11 -1.15 14.11
C ASN A 36 6.25 -0.16 13.32
N ASN A 37 5.83 0.94 13.94
CA ASN A 37 5.06 1.99 13.29
C ASN A 37 5.88 2.81 12.29
N ILE A 38 7.20 2.93 12.51
CA ILE A 38 8.11 3.54 11.53
C ILE A 38 8.13 2.69 10.25
N PHE A 39 8.18 1.37 10.37
CA PHE A 39 8.15 0.44 9.23
C PHE A 39 6.73 0.12 8.74
N GLY A 40 5.81 1.08 8.85
CA GLY A 40 4.45 0.94 8.34
C GLY A 40 4.34 1.18 6.83
N VAL A 41 3.64 0.28 6.13
CA VAL A 41 3.21 0.53 4.73
C VAL A 41 2.30 1.76 4.63
N ALA A 42 1.72 2.21 5.75
CA ALA A 42 0.90 3.42 5.81
C ALA A 42 1.61 4.66 5.26
N TRP A 43 2.94 4.79 5.42
CA TRP A 43 3.73 5.88 4.86
C TRP A 43 3.64 5.96 3.33
N PHE A 44 3.48 4.81 2.67
CA PHE A 44 3.37 4.75 1.22
C PHE A 44 2.07 5.39 0.72
N TYR A 45 1.03 5.48 1.55
CA TYR A 45 -0.19 6.22 1.20
C TYR A 45 0.01 7.73 1.08
N PHE A 46 1.11 8.26 1.61
CA PHE A 46 1.48 9.67 1.48
C PHE A 46 2.57 9.86 0.43
N LEU A 47 3.62 9.02 0.47
CA LEU A 47 4.80 9.18 -0.38
C LEU A 47 4.54 8.78 -1.85
N VAL A 48 3.85 7.65 -2.07
CA VAL A 48 3.66 7.10 -3.43
C VAL A 48 2.76 7.98 -4.30
N PRO A 49 1.62 8.52 -3.81
CA PRO A 49 0.82 9.43 -4.61
C PRO A 49 1.57 10.69 -5.03
N VAL A 50 2.42 11.24 -4.16
CA VAL A 50 3.29 12.37 -4.49
C VAL A 50 4.29 11.95 -5.57
N TYR A 51 4.98 10.83 -5.38
CA TYR A 51 5.93 10.31 -6.36
C TYR A 51 5.29 10.08 -7.74
N PHE A 52 4.14 9.41 -7.80
CA PHE A 52 3.40 9.20 -9.04
C PHE A 52 2.96 10.51 -9.69
N ALA A 53 2.45 11.46 -8.90
CA ALA A 53 2.07 12.77 -9.41
C ALA A 53 3.28 13.51 -10.03
N LEU A 54 4.44 13.47 -9.39
CA LEU A 54 5.66 14.08 -9.91
C LEU A 54 6.11 13.44 -11.23
N GLU A 55 6.18 12.12 -11.31
CA GLU A 55 6.56 11.42 -12.53
C GLU A 55 5.55 11.62 -13.67
N ILE A 56 4.26 11.56 -13.37
CA ILE A 56 3.19 11.84 -14.34
C ILE A 56 3.30 13.27 -14.86
N SER A 57 3.60 14.25 -13.99
CA SER A 57 3.74 15.65 -14.41
C SER A 57 4.89 15.87 -15.39
N LYS A 58 5.98 15.09 -15.28
CA LYS A 58 7.13 15.13 -16.20
C LYS A 58 6.83 14.44 -17.53
N SER A 59 5.98 13.42 -17.52
CA SER A 59 5.73 12.55 -18.69
C SER A 59 4.93 13.20 -19.83
N GLY A 60 4.32 14.37 -19.62
CA GLY A 60 3.50 15.03 -20.64
C GLY A 60 2.22 14.27 -21.04
N THR A 61 1.77 13.31 -20.22
CA THR A 61 0.60 12.48 -20.56
C THR A 61 -0.67 13.31 -20.75
N ALA A 62 -1.47 12.95 -21.76
CA ALA A 62 -2.73 13.64 -22.08
C ALA A 62 -3.79 13.50 -20.99
N SER A 63 -3.76 12.44 -20.18
CA SER A 63 -4.76 12.17 -19.13
C SER A 63 -4.12 11.89 -17.75
N PRO A 64 -3.52 12.91 -17.10
CA PRO A 64 -2.70 12.71 -15.91
C PRO A 64 -3.47 12.18 -14.70
N TYR A 65 -4.72 12.60 -14.50
CA TYR A 65 -5.55 12.10 -13.40
C TYR A 65 -5.97 10.64 -13.59
N LYS A 66 -6.26 10.24 -14.83
CA LYS A 66 -6.56 8.83 -15.16
C LYS A 66 -5.31 7.96 -14.95
N SER A 67 -4.15 8.43 -15.40
CA SER A 67 -2.87 7.75 -15.18
C SER A 67 -2.52 7.64 -13.69
N LEU A 68 -2.80 8.68 -12.90
CA LEU A 68 -2.62 8.67 -11.45
C LEU A 68 -3.54 7.63 -10.79
N PHE A 69 -4.82 7.65 -11.13
CA PHE A 69 -5.81 6.71 -10.60
C PHE A 69 -5.41 5.26 -10.88
N ILE A 70 -5.09 4.92 -12.13
CA ILE A 70 -4.70 3.56 -12.52
C ILE A 70 -3.42 3.14 -11.79
N SER A 71 -2.43 4.03 -11.70
CA SER A 71 -1.15 3.70 -11.04
C SER A 71 -1.33 3.47 -9.55
N LEU A 72 -2.13 4.30 -8.88
CA LEU A 72 -2.49 4.14 -7.48
C LEU A 72 -3.28 2.86 -7.24
N LEU A 73 -4.32 2.62 -8.03
CA LEU A 73 -5.15 1.44 -7.90
C LEU A 73 -4.30 0.17 -8.00
N LEU A 74 -3.45 0.06 -9.04
CA LEU A 74 -2.56 -1.09 -9.21
C LEU A 74 -1.58 -1.23 -8.05
N PHE A 75 -0.89 -0.13 -7.68
CA PHE A 75 0.05 -0.15 -6.56
C PHE A 75 -0.62 -0.67 -5.28
N ILE A 76 -1.77 -0.09 -4.90
CA ILE A 76 -2.46 -0.43 -3.66
C ILE A 76 -2.99 -1.86 -3.71
N VAL A 77 -3.58 -2.30 -4.81
CA VAL A 77 -4.06 -3.69 -4.97
C VAL A 77 -2.91 -4.68 -4.81
N TYR A 78 -1.79 -4.47 -5.49
CA TYR A 78 -0.63 -5.37 -5.35
C TYR A 78 -0.06 -5.36 -3.93
N THR A 79 0.06 -4.20 -3.30
CA THR A 79 0.49 -4.11 -1.90
C THR A 79 -0.47 -4.84 -0.97
N ARG A 80 -1.77 -4.78 -1.23
CA ARG A 80 -2.77 -5.47 -0.40
C ARG A 80 -2.77 -6.98 -0.61
N ILE A 81 -2.53 -7.46 -1.83
CA ILE A 81 -2.30 -8.89 -2.08
C ILE A 81 -1.08 -9.38 -1.29
N MET A 82 0.03 -8.62 -1.27
CA MET A 82 1.20 -8.99 -0.45
C MET A 82 0.86 -9.04 1.04
N VAL A 83 0.15 -8.05 1.56
CA VAL A 83 -0.29 -8.04 2.97
C VAL A 83 -1.24 -9.23 3.25
N MET A 84 -2.21 -9.51 2.38
CA MET A 84 -3.11 -10.65 2.53
C MET A 84 -2.34 -11.97 2.63
N ALA A 85 -1.36 -12.18 1.74
CA ALA A 85 -0.52 -13.37 1.78
C ALA A 85 0.20 -13.51 3.13
N THR A 86 0.66 -12.40 3.73
CA THR A 86 1.28 -12.47 5.07
C THR A 86 0.30 -12.81 6.18
N TYR A 87 -0.98 -12.39 6.09
CA TYR A 87 -2.01 -12.79 7.06
C TYR A 87 -2.37 -14.27 6.89
N MET A 88 -2.49 -14.75 5.66
CA MET A 88 -2.72 -16.17 5.38
C MET A 88 -1.59 -17.05 5.93
N LEU A 89 -0.33 -16.64 5.71
CA LEU A 89 0.84 -17.31 6.27
C LEU A 89 0.88 -17.24 7.79
N ALA A 90 0.53 -16.09 8.38
CA ALA A 90 0.47 -15.91 9.82
C ALA A 90 -0.52 -16.87 10.47
N TRP A 91 -1.70 -17.05 9.87
CA TRP A 91 -2.68 -18.04 10.31
C TRP A 91 -2.14 -19.47 10.16
N SER A 92 -1.54 -19.81 9.02
CA SER A 92 -1.03 -21.16 8.79
C SER A 92 0.14 -21.54 9.71
N LEU A 93 0.98 -20.57 10.09
CA LEU A 93 2.20 -20.78 10.86
C LEU A 93 2.08 -20.34 12.33
N GLN A 94 0.89 -19.87 12.75
CA GLN A 94 0.61 -19.41 14.12
C GLN A 94 1.64 -18.38 14.61
N TRP A 95 1.87 -17.37 13.77
CA TRP A 95 2.81 -16.27 14.01
C TRP A 95 2.42 -15.45 15.24
N GLN A 96 3.42 -15.07 16.06
CA GLN A 96 3.22 -14.41 17.35
C GLN A 96 3.27 -12.86 17.28
N ALA A 97 3.59 -12.30 16.12
CA ALA A 97 3.64 -10.86 15.93
C ALA A 97 2.27 -10.21 16.27
N PRO A 98 2.24 -9.15 17.11
CA PRO A 98 1.00 -8.57 17.63
C PRO A 98 -0.04 -8.21 16.57
N ARG A 99 0.38 -7.74 15.39
CA ARG A 99 -0.55 -7.37 14.32
C ARG A 99 -1.43 -8.52 13.81
N PHE A 100 -0.98 -9.76 14.01
CA PHE A 100 -1.70 -10.94 13.56
C PHE A 100 -2.59 -11.49 14.66
N SER A 101 -2.48 -11.04 15.92
CA SER A 101 -3.39 -11.48 16.97
C SER A 101 -4.79 -10.93 16.76
N THR A 102 -5.80 -11.74 17.09
CA THR A 102 -7.22 -11.34 17.07
C THR A 102 -7.49 -10.11 17.93
N ASP A 103 -6.78 -9.96 19.05
CA ASP A 103 -6.85 -8.77 19.92
C ASP A 103 -6.52 -7.46 19.19
N ASN A 104 -5.72 -7.53 18.12
CA ASN A 104 -5.34 -6.40 17.28
C ASN A 104 -6.04 -6.40 15.91
N GLY A 105 -7.14 -7.15 15.77
CA GLY A 105 -7.88 -7.28 14.51
C GLY A 105 -7.21 -8.20 13.48
N GLY A 106 -6.30 -9.06 13.93
CA GLY A 106 -5.59 -10.05 13.13
C GLY A 106 -6.37 -11.35 12.93
N VAL A 107 -5.65 -12.42 12.59
CA VAL A 107 -6.20 -13.73 12.21
C VAL A 107 -5.75 -14.87 13.12
N VAL A 108 -4.85 -14.64 14.06
CA VAL A 108 -4.29 -15.64 14.97
C VAL A 108 -4.94 -15.48 16.34
N GLY A 109 -5.64 -16.50 16.81
CA GLY A 109 -6.32 -16.49 18.10
C GLY A 109 -7.40 -17.57 18.19
N GLU A 110 -7.94 -17.75 19.39
CA GLU A 110 -8.99 -18.73 19.63
C GLU A 110 -10.25 -18.40 18.82
N GLY A 111 -10.90 -19.44 18.29
CA GLY A 111 -12.15 -19.31 17.55
C GLY A 111 -12.04 -18.84 16.10
N VAL A 112 -10.83 -18.55 15.58
CA VAL A 112 -10.67 -18.19 14.15
C VAL A 112 -10.63 -19.44 13.29
N THR A 113 -11.70 -19.64 12.51
CA THR A 113 -11.78 -20.75 11.55
C THR A 113 -10.84 -20.55 10.35
N ALA A 114 -10.54 -21.62 9.62
CA ALA A 114 -9.76 -21.55 8.38
C ALA A 114 -10.35 -20.58 7.35
N LEU A 115 -11.68 -20.58 7.19
CA LEU A 115 -12.37 -19.67 6.29
C LEU A 115 -12.18 -18.20 6.71
N GLN A 116 -12.24 -17.91 8.01
CA GLN A 116 -12.04 -16.56 8.54
C GLN A 116 -10.58 -16.10 8.39
N GLY A 117 -9.63 -16.93 8.83
CA GLY A 117 -8.21 -16.57 8.86
C GLY A 117 -7.55 -16.51 7.48
N LEU A 118 -7.93 -17.40 6.56
CA LEU A 118 -7.33 -17.45 5.22
C LEU A 118 -8.04 -16.53 4.22
N LEU A 119 -9.35 -16.30 4.34
CA LEU A 119 -10.12 -15.63 3.29
C LEU A 119 -10.85 -14.39 3.79
N ILE A 120 -11.79 -14.54 4.72
CA ILE A 120 -12.73 -13.45 5.06
C ILE A 120 -11.97 -12.23 5.61
N THR A 121 -11.14 -12.41 6.65
CA THR A 121 -10.43 -11.29 7.27
C THR A 121 -9.41 -10.64 6.33
N PRO A 122 -8.55 -11.40 5.61
CA PRO A 122 -7.66 -10.80 4.62
C PRO A 122 -8.39 -10.04 3.50
N ILE A 123 -9.48 -10.60 2.94
CA ILE A 123 -10.22 -9.98 1.83
C ILE A 123 -10.93 -8.72 2.28
N THR A 124 -11.64 -8.76 3.41
CA THR A 124 -12.35 -7.59 3.96
C THR A 124 -11.38 -6.46 4.28
N GLY A 125 -10.28 -6.78 4.97
CA GLY A 125 -9.22 -5.82 5.26
C GLY A 125 -8.63 -5.23 3.98
N ALA A 126 -8.33 -6.06 2.97
CA ALA A 126 -7.83 -5.58 1.69
C ALA A 126 -8.81 -4.62 1.01
N PHE A 127 -10.10 -4.97 0.95
CA PHE A 127 -11.12 -4.14 0.32
C PHE A 127 -11.21 -2.75 0.95
N PHE A 128 -11.34 -2.66 2.28
CA PHE A 128 -11.40 -1.38 2.99
C PHE A 128 -10.15 -0.52 2.70
N TRP A 129 -8.97 -1.12 2.80
CA TRP A 129 -7.71 -0.40 2.59
C TRP A 129 -7.44 -0.03 1.13
N VAL A 130 -7.95 -0.80 0.15
CA VAL A 130 -7.89 -0.43 -1.27
C VAL A 130 -8.73 0.82 -1.50
N VAL A 131 -9.99 0.81 -1.06
CA VAL A 131 -10.91 1.95 -1.27
C VAL A 131 -10.37 3.21 -0.59
N SER A 132 -10.05 3.14 0.70
CA SER A 132 -9.52 4.29 1.46
C SER A 132 -8.19 4.78 0.89
N GLY A 133 -7.29 3.87 0.52
CA GLY A 133 -5.99 4.21 -0.03
C GLY A 133 -6.09 4.91 -1.39
N VAL A 134 -6.98 4.48 -2.26
CA VAL A 134 -7.20 5.10 -3.58
C VAL A 134 -7.78 6.50 -3.40
N ILE A 135 -8.77 6.68 -2.52
CA ILE A 135 -9.36 7.99 -2.24
C ILE A 135 -8.29 8.96 -1.71
N LEU A 136 -7.57 8.58 -0.66
CA LEU A 136 -6.52 9.42 -0.07
C LEU A 136 -5.40 9.71 -1.08
N GLY A 137 -4.96 8.69 -1.82
CA GLY A 137 -3.92 8.85 -2.84
C GLY A 137 -4.36 9.77 -3.97
N MET A 138 -5.61 9.71 -4.41
CA MET A 138 -6.15 10.61 -5.42
C MET A 138 -6.22 12.05 -4.93
N ILE A 139 -6.56 12.28 -3.65
CA ILE A 139 -6.55 13.62 -3.05
C ILE A 139 -5.12 14.17 -3.02
N ILE A 140 -4.18 13.43 -2.42
CA ILE A 140 -2.78 13.88 -2.24
C ILE A 140 -2.07 14.04 -3.60
N GLY A 141 -2.14 13.02 -4.45
CA GLY A 141 -1.53 13.04 -5.78
C GLY A 141 -2.20 14.07 -6.70
N GLY A 142 -3.52 14.25 -6.60
CA GLY A 142 -4.27 15.26 -7.33
C GLY A 142 -3.84 16.67 -6.98
N ILE A 143 -3.75 17.00 -5.68
CA ILE A 143 -3.22 18.29 -5.20
C ILE A 143 -1.80 18.51 -5.74
N THR A 144 -0.94 17.49 -5.65
CA THR A 144 0.44 17.55 -6.15
C THR A 144 0.51 17.85 -7.65
N LEU A 145 -0.33 17.18 -8.46
CA LEU A 145 -0.43 17.43 -9.90
C LEU A 145 -0.84 18.86 -10.21
N VAL A 146 -1.86 19.37 -9.52
CA VAL A 146 -2.35 20.75 -9.70
C VAL A 146 -1.23 21.76 -9.42
N ILE A 147 -0.52 21.61 -8.30
CA ILE A 147 0.58 22.51 -7.93
C ILE A 147 1.70 22.50 -8.98
N LYS A 148 2.09 21.32 -9.47
CA LYS A 148 3.19 21.21 -10.43
C LYS A 148 2.83 21.72 -11.81
N ARG A 149 1.60 21.50 -12.28
CA ARG A 149 1.17 22.00 -13.59
C ARG A 149 0.98 23.52 -13.61
N LYS A 150 0.55 24.14 -12.50
CA LYS A 150 0.52 25.62 -12.39
C LYS A 150 1.89 26.27 -12.54
N LYS A 151 2.97 25.55 -12.19
CA LYS A 151 4.36 26.05 -12.30
C LYS A 151 5.02 25.76 -13.64
N ALA A 152 4.40 24.95 -14.50
CA ALA A 152 4.92 24.70 -15.84
C ALA A 152 4.56 25.89 -16.75
N PRO A 153 5.53 26.56 -17.41
CA PRO A 153 5.21 27.63 -18.34
C PRO A 153 4.31 27.08 -19.43
N VAL A 154 3.23 27.80 -19.73
CA VAL A 154 2.41 27.54 -20.92
C VAL A 154 3.35 27.74 -22.10
N LYS A 155 3.76 26.66 -22.76
CA LYS A 155 4.36 26.75 -24.09
C LYS A 155 3.24 27.19 -25.02
N VAL A 156 3.14 28.49 -25.24
CA VAL A 156 2.39 29.11 -26.34
C VAL A 156 3.18 28.88 -27.62
#